data_AF-A0A2C9K9C4-F1
#
_entry.id   AF-A0A2C9K9C4-F1
#
_cell.length_a   1.000
_cell.length_b   1.000
_cell.length_c   1.000
_cell.angle_alpha   90.00
_cell.angle_beta   90.00
_cell.angle_gamma   90.00
#
_symmetry.space_group_name_H-M   'P 1'
#
loop_
_entity.id
_entity.type
_entity.pdbx_description
1 polymer ?
#
loop_
_entity_poly.entity_id
_entity_poly.type
_entity_poly.pdbx_seq_one_letter_code
_entity_poly.pdbx_strand_id
1 'polypeptide(L)'
;MSECIEDMLAYTELTDNILFKIIYMENTATEVQEAKNIIQRVFTRDLYTCVYESIPLESKDFHKTADEILKAILNKANELFGVTYKSTDAVVEVTYLDFGMKHQNPVEKLLVYSKHEENSARHLPKSEASRILGPMTFSELLIRVYSCDRDKVKCQVLDKAAKAWFEDMQSGWNQTMSTPEKKKKEELSLSMQITPSSAGKHKARYSSLDME
;
A
#
# COMPACT_ATOMS: atom_id res chain seq x y z
N MET A 1 -28.66 -5.34 -2.95
CA MET A 1 -27.52 -5.84 -2.15
C MET A 1 -26.82 -4.70 -1.42
N SER A 2 -26.51 -3.57 -2.09
CA SER A 2 -25.91 -2.39 -1.46
C SER A 2 -26.71 -1.83 -0.29
N GLU A 3 -28.04 -1.89 -0.35
CA GLU A 3 -28.93 -1.37 0.69
C GLU A 3 -29.07 -2.29 1.92
N CYS A 4 -28.56 -3.53 1.87
CA CYS A 4 -28.69 -4.47 2.99
C CYS A 4 -27.97 -3.99 4.26
N ILE A 5 -27.03 -3.06 4.17
CA ILE A 5 -26.36 -2.46 5.33
C ILE A 5 -27.31 -1.63 6.21
N GLU A 6 -28.43 -1.15 5.64
CA GLU A 6 -29.41 -0.33 6.34
C GLU A 6 -30.45 -1.17 7.12
N ASP A 7 -30.49 -2.48 6.91
CA ASP A 7 -31.41 -3.42 7.58
C ASP A 7 -30.65 -4.64 8.13
N MET A 8 -30.57 -4.75 9.46
CA MET A 8 -29.87 -5.84 10.14
C MET A 8 -30.43 -7.22 9.83
N LEU A 9 -31.75 -7.34 9.59
CA LEU A 9 -32.36 -8.62 9.22
C LEU A 9 -31.89 -9.05 7.83
N ALA A 10 -31.90 -8.13 6.86
CA ALA A 10 -31.38 -8.39 5.52
C ALA A 10 -29.86 -8.64 5.52
N TYR A 11 -29.10 -7.90 6.32
CA TYR A 11 -27.64 -8.04 6.43
C TYR A 11 -27.23 -9.42 6.98
N THR A 12 -27.96 -9.93 7.98
CA THR A 12 -27.70 -11.26 8.57
C THR A 12 -27.79 -12.38 7.53
N GLU A 13 -28.66 -12.22 6.53
CA GLU A 13 -28.85 -13.17 5.43
C GLU A 13 -27.88 -12.97 4.25
N LEU A 14 -27.16 -11.84 4.22
CA LEU A 14 -26.18 -11.51 3.18
C LEU A 14 -24.85 -12.20 3.49
N THR A 15 -24.76 -13.46 3.09
CA THR A 15 -23.58 -14.33 3.24
C THR A 15 -23.00 -14.69 1.87
N ASP A 16 -21.85 -15.38 1.87
CA ASP A 16 -21.19 -15.92 0.66
C ASP A 16 -22.12 -16.80 -0.21
N ASN A 17 -23.22 -17.30 0.38
CA ASN A 17 -24.29 -17.98 -0.34
C ASN A 17 -24.88 -17.14 -1.49
N ILE A 18 -24.70 -15.81 -1.46
CA ILE A 18 -25.13 -14.92 -2.54
C ILE A 18 -24.55 -15.29 -3.91
N LEU A 19 -23.33 -15.83 -3.97
CA LEU A 19 -22.72 -16.28 -5.23
C LEU A 19 -23.55 -17.41 -5.86
N PHE A 20 -23.99 -18.38 -5.05
CA PHE A 20 -24.86 -19.46 -5.49
C PHE A 20 -26.26 -18.97 -5.82
N LYS A 21 -26.82 -18.05 -5.01
CA LYS A 21 -28.12 -17.42 -5.29
C LYS A 21 -28.11 -16.75 -6.68
N ILE A 22 -27.05 -16.01 -7.02
CA ILE A 22 -26.93 -15.37 -8.35
C ILE A 22 -26.86 -16.41 -9.47
N ILE A 23 -26.05 -17.48 -9.30
CA ILE A 23 -25.94 -18.55 -10.31
C ILE A 23 -27.28 -19.23 -10.58
N TYR A 24 -27.99 -19.62 -9.53
CA TYR A 24 -29.21 -20.44 -9.63
C TYR A 24 -30.49 -19.62 -9.81
N MET A 25 -30.42 -18.28 -9.73
CA MET A 25 -31.58 -17.42 -9.94
C MET A 25 -32.14 -17.62 -11.36
N GLU A 26 -33.44 -17.81 -11.51
CA GLU A 26 -34.08 -18.02 -12.83
C GLU A 26 -34.21 -16.74 -13.67
N ASN A 27 -33.77 -15.60 -13.14
CA ASN A 27 -33.85 -14.30 -13.80
C ASN A 27 -32.97 -14.24 -15.07
N THR A 28 -33.58 -13.76 -16.16
CA THR A 28 -33.00 -13.63 -17.50
C THR A 28 -32.62 -12.19 -17.86
N ALA A 29 -32.73 -11.23 -16.94
CA ALA A 29 -32.26 -9.87 -17.12
C ALA A 29 -30.77 -9.87 -17.48
N THR A 30 -30.38 -9.00 -18.42
CA THR A 30 -29.02 -8.94 -18.97
C THR A 30 -27.97 -8.77 -17.87
N GLU A 31 -28.25 -7.92 -16.88
CA GLU A 31 -27.35 -7.64 -15.76
C GLU A 31 -27.09 -8.89 -14.90
N VAL A 32 -28.13 -9.71 -14.72
CA VAL A 32 -28.01 -10.98 -13.97
C VAL A 32 -27.20 -11.99 -14.77
N GLN A 33 -27.37 -12.04 -16.09
CA GLN A 33 -26.59 -12.93 -16.96
C GLN A 33 -25.10 -12.54 -17.00
N GLU A 34 -24.79 -11.25 -17.04
CA GLU A 34 -23.40 -10.77 -16.93
C GLU A 34 -22.76 -11.17 -15.60
N ALA A 35 -23.47 -10.97 -14.49
CA ALA A 35 -23.00 -11.39 -13.16
C ALA A 35 -22.76 -12.91 -13.09
N LYS A 36 -23.69 -13.72 -13.61
CA LYS A 36 -23.55 -15.18 -13.71
C LYS A 36 -22.30 -15.57 -14.50
N ASN A 37 -22.07 -14.95 -15.66
CA ASN A 37 -20.92 -15.22 -16.50
C ASN A 37 -19.60 -14.91 -15.77
N ILE A 38 -19.52 -13.79 -15.05
CA ILE A 38 -18.33 -13.44 -14.27
C ILE A 38 -18.07 -14.49 -13.16
N ILE A 39 -19.10 -14.88 -12.41
CA ILE A 39 -18.96 -15.87 -11.34
C ILE A 39 -18.55 -17.25 -11.92
N GLN A 40 -19.12 -17.64 -13.05
CA GLN A 40 -18.74 -18.88 -13.75
C GLN A 40 -17.27 -18.86 -14.20
N ARG A 41 -16.75 -17.73 -14.68
CA ARG A 41 -15.32 -17.58 -14.99
C ARG A 41 -14.44 -17.79 -13.77
N VAL A 42 -14.86 -17.32 -12.59
CA VAL A 42 -14.14 -17.59 -11.33
C VAL A 42 -14.10 -19.09 -11.02
N PHE A 43 -15.24 -19.79 -11.11
CA PHE A 43 -15.30 -21.23 -10.83
C PHE A 43 -14.58 -22.11 -11.85
N THR A 44 -14.56 -21.70 -13.12
CA THR A 44 -13.82 -22.38 -14.20
C THR A 44 -12.36 -21.96 -14.30
N ARG A 45 -11.90 -21.07 -13.40
CA ARG A 45 -10.56 -20.50 -13.36
C ARG A 45 -10.19 -19.76 -14.66
N ASP A 46 -11.16 -19.25 -15.40
CA ASP A 46 -10.97 -18.29 -16.50
C ASP A 46 -10.78 -16.85 -15.95
N LEU A 47 -9.74 -16.70 -15.14
CA LEU A 47 -9.35 -15.43 -14.54
C LEU A 47 -8.52 -14.57 -15.50
N TYR A 48 -8.51 -13.27 -15.22
CA TYR A 48 -7.57 -12.30 -15.78
C TYR A 48 -6.12 -12.71 -15.50
N THR A 49 -5.24 -12.33 -16.42
CA THR A 49 -3.81 -12.70 -16.36
C THR A 49 -3.04 -11.55 -15.74
N CYS A 50 -2.34 -11.78 -14.61
CA CYS A 50 -1.37 -10.80 -14.11
C CYS A 50 -0.19 -10.74 -15.09
N VAL A 51 0.00 -9.61 -15.76
CA VAL A 51 1.04 -9.43 -16.78
C VAL A 51 2.25 -8.68 -16.25
N TYR A 52 2.07 -7.86 -15.20
CA TYR A 52 3.14 -7.07 -14.61
C TYR A 52 2.89 -6.86 -13.12
N GLU A 53 3.96 -6.92 -12.33
CA GLU A 53 4.01 -6.51 -10.93
C GLU A 53 5.24 -5.63 -10.73
N SER A 54 5.08 -4.49 -10.08
CA SER A 54 6.20 -3.60 -9.74
C SER A 54 7.04 -4.16 -8.60
N ILE A 55 8.28 -3.68 -8.47
CA ILE A 55 8.97 -3.76 -7.18
C ILE A 55 8.21 -2.95 -6.12
N PRO A 56 8.37 -3.27 -4.82
CA PRO A 56 7.82 -2.45 -3.74
C PRO A 56 8.29 -1.00 -3.83
N LEU A 57 7.35 -0.07 -3.75
CA LEU A 57 7.60 1.37 -3.74
C LEU A 57 7.32 1.93 -2.35
N GLU A 58 8.03 2.98 -1.94
CA GLU A 58 7.62 3.74 -0.75
C GLU A 58 6.30 4.48 -1.01
N SER A 59 5.34 4.29 -0.11
CA SER A 59 3.96 4.78 -0.31
C SER A 59 3.78 6.28 -0.09
N LYS A 60 4.75 6.98 0.52
CA LYS A 60 4.57 8.35 1.04
C LYS A 60 4.26 9.40 -0.03
N ASP A 61 4.74 9.21 -1.26
CA ASP A 61 4.66 10.21 -2.34
C ASP A 61 3.96 9.70 -3.61
N PHE A 62 3.38 8.49 -3.57
CA PHE A 62 2.68 7.92 -4.73
C PHE A 62 1.21 8.34 -4.74
N HIS A 63 0.85 9.23 -5.68
CA HIS A 63 -0.50 9.82 -5.75
C HIS A 63 -1.27 9.48 -7.04
N LYS A 64 -0.77 8.55 -7.86
CA LYS A 64 -1.46 8.18 -9.10
C LYS A 64 -2.60 7.21 -8.83
N THR A 65 -3.75 7.45 -9.46
CA THR A 65 -4.88 6.51 -9.40
C THR A 65 -4.68 5.34 -10.36
N ALA A 66 -5.38 4.23 -10.12
CA ALA A 66 -5.37 3.09 -11.03
C ALA A 66 -5.73 3.48 -12.48
N ASP A 67 -6.72 4.36 -12.66
CA ASP A 67 -7.15 4.84 -13.97
C ASP A 67 -6.08 5.69 -14.68
N GLU A 68 -5.35 6.53 -13.94
CA GLU A 68 -4.25 7.33 -14.48
C GLU A 68 -3.10 6.45 -14.94
N ILE A 69 -2.75 5.44 -14.13
CA ILE A 69 -1.72 4.46 -14.46
C ILE A 69 -2.15 3.66 -15.69
N LEU A 70 -3.38 3.15 -15.71
CA LEU A 70 -3.92 2.41 -16.84
C LEU A 70 -3.83 3.22 -18.13
N LYS A 71 -4.34 4.46 -18.13
CA LYS A 71 -4.25 5.35 -19.30
C LYS A 71 -2.82 5.54 -19.78
N ALA A 72 -1.86 5.74 -18.87
CA ALA A 72 -0.46 5.91 -19.23
C ALA A 72 0.15 4.64 -19.84
N ILE A 73 -0.20 3.45 -19.32
CA ILE A 73 0.24 2.16 -19.85
C ILE A 73 -0.35 1.92 -21.25
N LEU A 74 -1.64 2.21 -21.46
CA LEU A 74 -2.27 2.04 -22.78
C LEU A 74 -1.68 3.01 -23.82
N ASN A 75 -1.34 4.25 -23.41
CA ASN A 75 -0.62 5.18 -24.26
C ASN A 75 0.78 4.64 -24.63
N LYS A 76 1.51 4.07 -23.67
CA LYS A 76 2.80 3.41 -23.93
C LYS A 76 2.68 2.23 -24.87
N ALA A 77 1.61 1.44 -24.76
CA ALA A 77 1.36 0.35 -25.70
C ALA A 77 1.17 0.86 -27.13
N ASN A 78 0.46 1.96 -27.31
CA ASN A 78 0.30 2.61 -28.61
C ASN A 78 1.63 3.19 -29.13
N GLU A 79 2.38 3.91 -28.30
CA GLU A 79 3.68 4.50 -28.68
C GLU A 79 4.71 3.45 -29.09
N LEU A 80 4.82 2.35 -28.35
CA LEU A 80 5.86 1.33 -28.55
C LEU A 80 5.50 0.28 -29.61
N PHE A 81 4.20 -0.02 -29.77
CA PHE A 81 3.74 -1.15 -30.59
C PHE A 81 2.69 -0.77 -31.63
N GLY A 82 2.19 0.48 -31.64
CA GLY A 82 1.16 0.93 -32.57
C GLY A 82 -0.21 0.28 -32.34
N VAL A 83 -0.46 -0.26 -31.13
CA VAL A 83 -1.71 -0.95 -30.78
C VAL A 83 -2.54 -0.09 -29.83
N THR A 84 -3.81 0.11 -30.17
CA THR A 84 -4.77 0.82 -29.32
C THR A 84 -5.67 -0.17 -28.60
N TYR A 85 -5.61 -0.16 -27.27
CA TYR A 85 -6.49 -0.93 -26.39
C TYR A 85 -7.50 -0.02 -25.70
N LYS A 86 -8.63 -0.60 -25.29
CA LYS A 86 -9.68 0.06 -24.51
C LYS A 86 -9.36 -0.03 -23.02
N SER A 87 -9.97 0.84 -22.21
CA SER A 87 -9.88 0.74 -20.75
C SER A 87 -10.44 -0.56 -20.18
N THR A 88 -11.27 -1.29 -20.94
CA THR A 88 -11.81 -2.60 -20.56
C THR A 88 -10.88 -3.76 -20.87
N ASP A 89 -9.77 -3.55 -21.58
CA ASP A 89 -8.82 -4.61 -21.96
C ASP A 89 -7.83 -4.97 -20.84
N ALA A 90 -7.67 -4.10 -19.85
CA ALA A 90 -6.76 -4.30 -18.74
C ALA A 90 -7.26 -3.62 -17.46
N VAL A 91 -6.80 -4.12 -16.31
CA VAL A 91 -7.08 -3.58 -14.98
C VAL A 91 -5.77 -3.29 -14.29
N VAL A 92 -5.68 -2.15 -13.60
CA VAL A 92 -4.57 -1.82 -12.72
C VAL A 92 -5.05 -1.91 -11.28
N GLU A 93 -4.30 -2.62 -10.46
CA GLU A 93 -4.53 -2.73 -9.02
C GLU A 93 -3.36 -2.08 -8.28
N VAL A 94 -3.67 -1.14 -7.39
CA VAL A 94 -2.69 -0.46 -6.54
C VAL A 94 -2.87 -0.96 -5.11
N THR A 95 -1.98 -1.84 -4.67
CA THR A 95 -2.04 -2.49 -3.36
C THR A 95 -1.10 -1.80 -2.37
N TYR A 96 -1.64 -1.35 -1.25
CA TYR A 96 -0.86 -0.82 -0.13
C TYR A 96 -0.59 -1.94 0.87
N LEU A 97 0.69 -2.14 1.21
CA LEU A 97 1.14 -3.11 2.19
C LEU A 97 1.70 -2.34 3.39
N ASP A 98 1.10 -2.51 4.57
CA ASP A 98 1.59 -1.90 5.80
C ASP A 98 1.36 -2.80 7.01
N PHE A 99 1.92 -2.41 8.15
CA PHE A 99 1.84 -3.17 9.40
C PHE A 99 0.55 -2.88 10.21
N GLY A 100 -0.55 -2.58 9.52
CA GLY A 100 -1.85 -2.20 10.11
C GLY A 100 -1.92 -0.76 10.61
N MET A 101 -0.86 0.02 10.40
CA MET A 101 -0.72 1.38 10.93
C MET A 101 -0.23 2.39 9.89
N LYS A 102 -0.47 2.12 8.60
CA LYS A 102 0.03 2.95 7.49
C LYS A 102 1.57 3.10 7.63
N HIS A 103 2.08 4.32 7.54
CA HIS A 103 3.51 4.61 7.66
C HIS A 103 4.08 4.60 9.09
N GLN A 104 3.25 4.33 10.11
CA GLN A 104 3.68 4.35 11.52
C GLN A 104 4.25 2.99 11.93
N ASN A 105 5.28 3.01 12.78
CA ASN A 105 5.80 1.79 13.39
C ASN A 105 4.86 1.33 14.52
N PRO A 106 4.16 0.19 14.39
CA PRO A 106 3.27 -0.28 15.45
C PRO A 106 4.02 -0.61 16.76
N VAL A 107 5.30 -0.96 16.69
CA VAL A 107 6.08 -1.32 17.89
C VAL A 107 6.41 -0.11 18.76
N GLU A 108 6.44 1.10 18.21
CA GLU A 108 6.56 2.31 19.04
C GLU A 108 5.34 2.49 19.95
N LYS A 109 4.18 1.91 19.59
CA LYS A 109 2.96 1.92 20.42
C LYS A 109 2.86 0.73 21.37
N LEU A 110 3.79 -0.22 21.31
CA LEU A 110 3.80 -1.37 22.19
C LEU A 110 4.26 -0.96 23.59
N LEU A 111 3.45 -1.33 24.59
CA LEU A 111 3.83 -1.30 25.99
C LEU A 111 4.37 -2.67 26.40
N VAL A 112 5.59 -2.68 26.93
CA VAL A 112 6.29 -3.87 27.41
C VAL A 112 6.61 -3.74 28.90
N TYR A 113 6.77 -4.86 29.58
CA TYR A 113 7.25 -4.92 30.96
C TYR A 113 8.43 -5.88 31.06
N SER A 114 9.17 -5.84 32.17
CA SER A 114 10.27 -6.77 32.43
C SER A 114 9.89 -7.79 33.50
N LYS A 115 10.50 -8.97 33.49
CA LYS A 115 10.30 -10.00 34.54
C LYS A 115 10.56 -9.47 35.95
N HIS A 116 11.44 -8.48 36.10
CA HIS A 116 11.79 -7.90 37.40
C HIS A 116 10.86 -6.75 37.80
N GLU A 117 9.98 -6.29 36.90
CA GLU A 117 9.10 -5.14 37.12
C GLU A 117 7.77 -5.33 36.35
N GLU A 118 7.00 -6.33 36.77
CA GLU A 118 5.81 -6.83 36.05
C GLU A 118 4.65 -5.82 35.98
N ASN A 119 4.53 -4.94 36.99
CA ASN A 119 3.47 -3.95 37.09
C ASN A 119 3.85 -2.57 36.52
N SER A 120 4.98 -2.48 35.82
CA SER A 120 5.48 -1.23 35.22
C SER A 120 5.59 -1.38 33.71
N ALA A 121 4.68 -0.72 33.00
CA ALA A 121 4.68 -0.69 31.54
C ALA A 121 5.59 0.44 31.04
N ARG A 122 6.42 0.14 30.04
CA ARG A 122 7.23 1.12 29.32
C ARG A 122 7.07 0.96 27.81
N HIS A 123 7.32 2.03 27.07
CA HIS A 123 7.48 1.91 25.63
C HIS A 123 8.77 1.16 25.28
N LEU A 124 8.72 0.42 24.17
CA LEU A 124 9.93 -0.15 23.57
C LEU A 124 10.66 0.95 22.79
N PRO A 125 11.87 1.36 23.20
CA PRO A 125 12.60 2.41 22.50
C PRO A 125 12.95 1.95 21.09
N LYS A 126 13.01 2.90 20.15
CA LYS A 126 13.24 2.64 18.73
C LYS A 126 14.50 1.80 18.48
N SER A 127 15.58 2.01 19.25
CA SER A 127 16.82 1.22 19.16
C SER A 127 16.65 -0.26 19.49
N GLU A 128 15.75 -0.59 20.42
CA GLU A 128 15.41 -1.97 20.81
C GLU A 128 14.42 -2.58 19.82
N ALA A 129 13.42 -1.81 19.39
CA ALA A 129 12.44 -2.19 18.37
C ALA A 129 13.08 -2.49 17.00
N SER A 130 14.00 -1.64 16.54
CA SER A 130 14.70 -1.79 15.26
C SER A 130 15.58 -3.03 15.18
N ARG A 131 16.06 -3.55 16.32
CA ARG A 131 16.78 -4.83 16.38
C ARG A 131 15.87 -6.04 16.11
N ILE A 132 14.57 -5.91 16.36
CA ILE A 132 13.60 -6.99 16.23
C ILE A 132 12.93 -6.98 14.85
N LEU A 133 12.66 -5.78 14.31
CA LEU A 133 11.72 -5.63 13.19
C LEU A 133 12.28 -5.05 11.89
N GLY A 134 13.60 -4.84 11.73
CA GLY A 134 14.18 -4.12 10.58
C GLY A 134 13.39 -4.31 9.27
N PRO A 135 12.73 -3.26 8.74
CA PRO A 135 13.34 -2.15 7.99
C PRO A 135 12.89 -0.74 8.44
N MET A 136 13.37 0.31 7.76
CA MET A 136 13.07 1.73 8.02
C MET A 136 11.69 2.18 7.48
N THR A 137 11.06 1.37 6.63
CA THR A 137 9.77 1.64 5.96
C THR A 137 8.70 0.67 6.45
N PHE A 138 7.58 1.21 6.93
CA PHE A 138 6.44 0.42 7.47
C PHE A 138 5.25 0.35 6.52
N SER A 139 5.39 0.97 5.35
CA SER A 139 4.37 0.97 4.32
C SER A 139 5.02 0.99 2.95
N GLU A 140 4.59 0.05 2.11
CA GLU A 140 5.01 -0.14 0.74
C GLU A 140 3.77 -0.16 -0.17
N LEU A 141 4.00 0.03 -1.46
CA LEU A 141 2.99 0.00 -2.49
C LEU A 141 3.43 -0.91 -3.64
N LEU A 142 2.51 -1.72 -4.12
CA LEU A 142 2.67 -2.57 -5.31
C LEU A 142 1.66 -2.17 -6.37
N ILE A 143 2.12 -2.14 -7.62
CA ILE A 143 1.28 -1.91 -8.80
C ILE A 143 1.23 -3.21 -9.56
N ARG A 144 0.02 -3.73 -9.77
CA ARG A 144 -0.22 -4.91 -10.61
C ARG A 144 -1.06 -4.54 -11.81
N VAL A 145 -0.70 -5.09 -12.96
CA VAL A 145 -1.44 -4.91 -14.21
C VAL A 145 -1.96 -6.27 -14.63
N TYR A 146 -3.25 -6.33 -14.93
CA TYR A 146 -3.93 -7.52 -15.38
C TYR A 146 -4.47 -7.32 -16.79
N SER A 147 -4.28 -8.30 -17.67
CA SER A 147 -5.03 -8.36 -18.92
C SER A 147 -6.37 -9.05 -18.69
N CYS A 148 -7.44 -8.47 -19.26
CA CYS A 148 -8.80 -9.02 -19.15
C CYS A 148 -9.01 -10.30 -19.97
N ASP A 149 -8.08 -10.62 -20.86
CA ASP A 149 -8.03 -11.86 -21.63
C ASP A 149 -6.70 -12.60 -21.47
N ARG A 150 -6.56 -13.69 -22.23
CA ARG A 150 -5.40 -14.59 -22.22
C ARG A 150 -4.64 -14.57 -23.53
N ASP A 151 -4.91 -13.60 -24.39
CA ASP A 151 -4.19 -13.46 -25.65
C ASP A 151 -2.72 -13.20 -25.33
N LYS A 152 -1.85 -14.13 -25.74
CA LYS A 152 -0.42 -14.06 -25.42
C LYS A 152 0.24 -12.81 -25.99
N VAL A 153 -0.20 -12.34 -27.16
CA VAL A 153 0.33 -11.14 -27.80
C VAL A 153 -0.11 -9.92 -27.00
N LYS A 154 -1.40 -9.82 -26.65
CA LYS A 154 -1.91 -8.73 -25.79
C LYS A 154 -1.19 -8.69 -24.44
N CYS A 155 -1.04 -9.84 -23.78
CA CYS A 155 -0.33 -9.94 -22.51
C CYS A 155 1.12 -9.45 -22.61
N GLN A 156 1.84 -9.84 -23.68
CA GLN A 156 3.22 -9.39 -23.90
C GLN A 156 3.32 -7.89 -24.18
N VAL A 157 2.39 -7.32 -24.94
CA VAL A 157 2.35 -5.88 -25.22
C VAL A 157 2.11 -5.10 -23.93
N LEU A 158 1.12 -5.53 -23.13
CA LEU A 158 0.80 -4.89 -21.85
C LEU A 158 1.93 -4.99 -20.83
N ASP A 159 2.60 -6.16 -20.71
CA ASP A 159 3.79 -6.32 -19.85
C ASP A 159 4.89 -5.34 -20.22
N LYS A 160 5.25 -5.27 -21.51
CA LYS A 160 6.32 -4.37 -21.99
C LYS A 160 5.95 -2.90 -21.82
N ALA A 161 4.70 -2.53 -22.12
CA ALA A 161 4.22 -1.17 -21.93
C ALA A 161 4.21 -0.76 -20.44
N ALA A 162 3.82 -1.67 -19.54
CA ALA A 162 3.83 -1.45 -18.10
C ALA A 162 5.26 -1.28 -17.57
N LYS A 163 6.21 -2.12 -18.00
CA LYS A 163 7.64 -1.99 -17.68
C LYS A 163 8.19 -0.64 -18.12
N ALA A 164 7.99 -0.26 -19.38
CA ALA A 164 8.47 1.01 -19.91
C ALA A 164 7.87 2.21 -19.17
N TRP A 165 6.57 2.18 -18.89
CA TRP A 165 5.91 3.21 -18.09
C TRP A 165 6.52 3.32 -16.69
N PHE A 166 6.77 2.18 -16.04
CA PHE A 166 7.31 2.13 -14.70
C PHE A 166 8.76 2.65 -14.63
N GLU A 167 9.59 2.30 -15.60
CA GLU A 167 10.97 2.80 -15.73
C GLU A 167 11.01 4.33 -15.92
N ASP A 168 10.13 4.89 -16.75
CA ASP A 168 9.99 6.34 -16.94
C ASP A 168 9.55 7.03 -15.65
N MET A 169 8.57 6.44 -14.95
CA MET A 169 8.07 6.96 -13.68
C MET A 169 9.17 6.96 -12.62
N GLN A 170 9.94 5.88 -12.48
CA GLN A 170 11.05 5.80 -11.53
C GLN A 170 12.16 6.81 -11.85
N SER A 171 12.49 6.98 -13.12
CA SER A 171 13.51 7.94 -13.56
C SER A 171 13.13 9.38 -13.19
N GLY A 172 11.87 9.76 -13.41
CA GLY A 172 11.35 11.07 -13.00
C GLY A 172 11.30 11.24 -11.48
N TRP A 173 11.02 10.17 -10.73
CA TRP A 173 10.96 10.21 -9.27
C TRP A 173 12.35 10.39 -8.64
N ASN A 174 13.35 9.65 -9.12
CA ASN A 174 14.74 9.75 -8.67
C ASN A 174 15.34 11.15 -8.94
N GLN A 175 14.98 11.77 -10.06
CA GLN A 175 15.39 13.15 -10.38
C GLN A 175 14.74 14.17 -9.43
N THR A 176 13.46 13.99 -9.10
CA THR A 176 12.70 14.88 -8.18
C THR A 176 13.19 14.78 -6.73
N MET A 177 13.68 13.62 -6.29
CA MET A 177 14.29 13.42 -4.97
C MET A 177 15.73 13.98 -4.89
N SER A 178 16.41 14.13 -6.04
CA SER A 178 17.79 14.64 -6.10
C SER A 178 17.91 16.17 -6.10
N THR A 179 16.80 16.90 -6.21
CA THR A 179 16.78 18.38 -6.28
C THR A 179 17.18 19.01 -4.92
N PRO A 180 18.03 20.05 -4.88
CA PRO A 180 18.66 20.55 -3.63
C PRO A 180 17.68 21.00 -2.54
N GLU A 181 16.48 21.42 -2.90
CA GLU A 181 15.46 21.90 -1.95
C GLU A 181 14.86 20.79 -1.08
N LYS A 182 14.78 19.54 -1.57
CA LYS A 182 14.29 18.40 -0.77
C LYS A 182 15.37 17.84 0.15
N LYS A 183 16.62 17.77 -0.30
CA LYS A 183 17.78 17.44 0.56
C LYS A 183 17.87 18.37 1.77
N LYS A 184 17.64 19.68 1.57
CA LYS A 184 17.64 20.66 2.66
C LYS A 184 16.52 20.41 3.68
N LYS A 185 15.34 19.96 3.26
CA LYS A 185 14.21 19.61 4.15
C LYS A 185 14.44 18.30 4.91
N GLU A 186 15.07 17.31 4.29
CA GLU A 186 15.47 16.06 4.96
C GLU A 186 16.64 16.30 5.94
N GLU A 187 17.63 17.09 5.59
CA GLU A 187 18.72 17.47 6.51
C GLU A 187 18.20 18.30 7.69
N LEU A 188 17.24 19.21 7.46
CA LEU A 188 16.59 19.94 8.55
C LEU A 188 15.77 19.00 9.46
N SER A 189 15.02 18.05 8.90
CA SER A 189 14.21 17.13 9.71
C SER A 189 15.07 16.12 10.48
N LEU A 190 16.20 15.67 9.91
CA LEU A 190 17.19 14.84 10.59
C LEU A 190 17.92 15.61 11.69
N SER A 191 18.25 16.90 11.47
CA SER A 191 18.89 17.75 12.48
C SER A 191 17.98 18.06 13.67
N MET A 192 16.66 18.17 13.45
CA MET A 192 15.67 18.37 14.51
C MET A 192 15.43 17.11 15.36
N GLN A 193 15.79 15.93 14.87
CA GLN A 193 15.71 14.67 15.62
C GLN A 193 16.96 14.38 16.48
N ILE A 194 18.06 15.12 16.27
CA ILE A 194 19.36 14.88 16.94
C ILE A 194 19.64 15.89 18.08
N THR A 195 18.78 16.88 18.33
CA THR A 195 19.02 17.81 19.45
C THR A 195 18.78 17.13 20.80
N PRO A 196 19.78 17.08 21.70
CA PRO A 196 19.54 16.63 23.07
C PRO A 196 18.69 17.70 23.76
N SER A 197 17.55 17.28 24.30
CA SER A 197 16.75 18.09 25.21
C SER A 197 17.60 18.49 26.43
N SER A 198 18.08 19.73 26.48
CA SER A 198 18.74 20.28 27.66
C SER A 198 17.67 20.58 28.71
N ALA A 199 17.49 19.66 29.67
CA ALA A 199 16.73 19.92 30.88
C ALA A 199 17.57 19.53 32.10
N GLY A 200 17.66 20.46 33.06
CA GLY A 200 18.01 20.13 34.45
C GLY A 200 19.24 20.84 34.99
N LYS A 201 19.09 22.11 35.40
CA LYS A 201 19.95 22.71 36.43
C LYS A 201 19.77 21.93 37.74
N HIS A 202 20.65 20.96 38.02
CA HIS A 202 20.80 20.41 39.36
C HIS A 202 21.55 21.42 40.23
N LYS A 203 20.87 21.98 41.23
CA LYS A 203 21.45 22.81 42.28
C LYS A 203 22.13 21.87 43.28
N ALA A 204 23.44 21.71 43.18
CA ALA A 204 24.23 20.99 44.19
C ALA A 204 24.25 21.81 45.49
N ARG A 205 23.75 21.23 46.59
CA ARG A 205 24.04 21.69 47.95
C ARG A 205 25.49 21.33 48.27
N TYR A 206 26.36 22.33 48.40
CA TYR A 206 27.60 22.17 49.16
C TYR A 206 27.31 22.50 50.63
N SER A 207 27.51 21.51 51.49
CA SER A 207 27.73 21.72 52.92
C SER A 207 29.18 22.15 53.09
N SER A 208 29.40 23.37 53.56
CA SER A 208 30.68 23.84 54.08
C SER A 208 30.67 23.61 55.59
N LEU A 209 31.46 22.63 56.03
CA LEU A 209 32.14 22.68 57.33
C LEU A 209 33.29 23.68 57.19
N ASP A 210 33.38 24.62 58.12
CA ASP A 210 34.61 25.21 58.70
C ASP A 210 34.14 25.98 59.95
N MET A 211 34.47 25.50 61.16
CA MET A 211 35.60 25.96 62.00
C MET A 211 35.55 27.46 62.33
N GLU A 212 34.96 27.76 63.49
CA GLU A 212 35.57 28.49 64.62
C GLU A 212 34.91 28.04 65.92
#